data_AF-A0A920I2L1-F1
#
_entry.id   AF-A0A920I2L1-F1
#
_cell.length_a   1.000
_cell.length_b   1.000
_cell.length_c   1.000
_cell.angle_alpha   90.00
_cell.angle_beta   90.00
_cell.angle_gamma   90.00
#
_symmetry.space_group_name_H-M   'P 1'
#
loop_
_entity.id
_entity.type
_entity.pdbx_description
1 polymer ?
#
loop_
_entity_poly.entity_id
_entity_poly.type
_entity_poly.pdbx_seq_one_letter_code
_entity_poly.pdbx_strand_id
1 'polypeptide(L)'
;MNNRAGRRSEGALARREKRLAYSLLLPTFALVLAVILLPLLANFWISFKPVTLADLRPPQLIVKEQLRGKLEVEGDKARIEYRFRNSSIKYPLGDVSFTDSLPDGVRVTGLDEVCRIDEGAAKLTCELGDLEAKSRGRIRSRSRR
;
A
#
# COMPACT_ATOMS: atom_id res chain seq x y z
N MET A 1 68.36 25.63 31.44
CA MET A 1 67.15 26.20 32.08
C MET A 1 66.04 25.14 32.06
N ASN A 2 65.46 24.77 33.21
CA ASN A 2 64.39 23.77 33.26
C ASN A 2 63.13 24.40 33.89
N ASN A 3 62.14 24.73 33.07
CA ASN A 3 60.84 25.25 33.50
C ASN A 3 59.96 24.09 33.98
N ARG A 4 59.88 23.87 35.30
CA ARG A 4 58.87 22.97 35.88
C ARG A 4 57.59 23.76 36.15
N ALA A 5 56.65 23.67 35.22
CA ALA A 5 55.27 24.11 35.42
C ALA A 5 54.61 23.25 36.51
N GLY A 6 54.50 23.79 37.72
CA GLY A 6 53.80 23.15 38.83
C GLY A 6 52.30 23.05 38.54
N ARG A 7 51.75 21.83 38.54
CA ARG A 7 50.31 21.58 38.51
C ARG A 7 49.70 22.11 39.81
N ARG A 8 48.96 23.23 39.73
CA ARG A 8 48.14 23.72 40.84
C ARG A 8 46.99 22.74 41.06
N SER A 9 47.02 22.01 42.17
CA SER A 9 45.89 21.20 42.61
C SER A 9 44.74 22.14 43.00
N GLU A 10 43.55 21.91 42.44
CA GLU A 10 42.35 22.69 42.80
C GLU A 10 42.12 22.62 44.32
N GLY A 11 41.85 23.75 44.96
CA GLY A 11 41.57 23.83 46.40
C GLY A 11 40.25 23.13 46.76
N ALA A 12 40.09 22.72 48.03
CA ALA A 12 38.88 22.04 48.50
C ALA A 12 37.61 22.90 48.36
N LEU A 13 37.73 24.23 48.45
CA LEU A 13 36.64 25.19 48.23
C LEU A 13 36.26 25.30 46.75
N ALA A 14 37.24 25.46 45.86
CA ALA A 14 37.03 25.54 44.41
C ALA A 14 36.29 24.30 43.85
N ARG A 15 36.56 23.10 44.40
CA ARG A 15 35.82 21.87 44.04
C ARG A 15 34.34 21.92 44.43
N ARG A 16 34.00 22.53 45.57
CA ARG A 16 32.62 22.62 46.07
C ARG A 16 31.81 23.63 45.27
N GLU A 17 32.40 24.78 44.96
CA GLU A 17 31.78 25.82 44.11
C GLU A 17 31.52 25.29 42.70
N LYS A 18 32.50 24.60 42.10
CA LYS A 18 32.35 23.93 40.81
C LYS A 18 31.19 22.93 40.81
N ARG A 19 31.08 22.11 41.86
CA ARG A 19 29.99 21.13 42.00
C ARG A 19 28.63 21.81 42.13
N LEU A 20 28.55 22.90 42.89
CA LEU A 20 27.33 23.70 43.04
C LEU A 20 26.92 24.33 41.71
N ALA A 21 27.87 24.95 41.01
CA ALA A 21 27.64 25.56 39.70
C ALA A 21 27.14 24.53 38.67
N TYR A 22 27.76 23.35 38.61
CA TYR A 22 27.25 22.27 37.76
C TYR A 22 25.88 21.76 38.21
N SER A 23 25.60 21.65 39.50
CA SER A 23 24.28 21.21 39.97
C SER A 23 23.15 22.17 39.62
N LEU A 24 23.45 23.47 39.53
CA LEU A 24 22.47 24.51 39.14
C LEU A 24 22.26 24.55 37.62
N LEU A 25 23.32 24.33 36.82
CA LEU A 25 23.25 24.40 35.36
C LEU A 25 22.81 23.09 34.70
N LEU A 26 23.19 21.94 35.26
CA LEU A 26 22.89 20.62 34.68
C LEU A 26 21.39 20.35 34.50
N PRO A 27 20.45 20.71 35.40
CA PRO A 27 19.03 20.40 35.20
C PRO A 27 18.42 21.15 34.01
N THR A 28 18.79 22.40 33.78
CA THR A 28 18.25 23.18 32.66
C THR A 28 18.80 22.67 31.33
N PHE A 29 20.11 22.42 31.25
CA PHE A 29 20.73 21.83 30.07
C PHE A 29 20.19 20.42 29.76
N ALA A 30 20.02 19.58 30.79
CA ALA A 30 19.48 18.24 30.62
C ALA A 30 18.04 18.28 30.08
N LEU A 31 17.20 19.21 30.56
CA LEU A 31 15.82 19.34 30.08
C LEU A 31 15.78 19.77 28.61
N VAL A 32 16.56 20.78 28.22
CA VAL A 32 16.64 21.24 26.82
C VAL A 32 17.15 20.11 25.92
N LEU A 33 18.22 19.43 26.35
CA LEU A 33 18.80 18.31 25.61
C LEU A 33 17.81 17.14 25.48
N ALA A 34 17.05 16.83 26.54
CA ALA A 34 16.04 15.78 26.52
C ALA A 34 14.91 16.09 25.54
N VAL A 35 14.40 17.32 25.51
CA VAL A 35 13.33 17.75 24.58
C VAL A 35 13.76 17.62 23.11
N ILE A 36 15.06 17.78 22.81
CA ILE A 36 15.60 17.64 21.46
C ILE A 36 15.93 16.18 21.14
N LEU A 37 16.62 15.47 22.04
CA LEU A 37 17.12 14.12 21.77
C LEU A 37 16.03 13.05 21.83
N LEU A 38 15.07 13.16 22.76
CA LEU A 38 13.98 12.18 22.88
C LEU A 38 13.17 12.01 21.58
N PRO A 39 12.65 13.07 20.91
CA PRO A 39 11.90 12.89 19.68
C PRO A 39 12.77 12.38 18.53
N LEU A 40 14.05 12.78 18.45
CA LEU A 40 14.98 12.28 17.42
C LEU A 40 15.24 10.78 17.58
N LEU A 41 15.51 10.33 18.81
CA LEU A 41 15.68 8.91 19.13
C LEU A 41 14.39 8.12 18.89
N ALA A 42 13.23 8.68 19.24
CA ALA A 42 11.93 8.07 18.99
C ALA A 42 11.68 7.88 17.49
N ASN A 43 11.99 8.87 16.65
CA ASN A 43 11.86 8.76 15.19
C ASN A 43 12.76 7.64 14.63
N PHE A 44 14.02 7.59 15.07
CA PHE A 44 14.94 6.54 14.68
C PHE A 44 14.45 5.15 15.15
N TRP A 45 13.92 5.07 16.36
CA TRP A 45 13.35 3.85 16.92
C TRP A 45 12.13 3.36 16.13
N ILE A 46 11.23 4.27 15.72
CA ILE A 46 10.08 3.96 14.87
C ILE A 46 10.55 3.40 13.52
N SER A 47 11.65 3.92 12.95
CA SER A 47 12.21 3.44 11.69
C SER A 47 12.66 1.98 11.71
N PHE A 48 13.09 1.46 12.87
CA PHE A 48 13.47 0.05 13.02
C PHE A 48 12.28 -0.90 13.12
N LYS A 49 11.09 -0.41 13.48
CA LYS A 49 9.88 -1.20 13.27
C LYS A 49 9.49 -1.04 11.80
N PRO A 50 9.09 -2.12 11.11
CA PRO A 50 8.43 -1.97 9.82
C PRO A 50 7.11 -1.24 10.06
N VAL A 51 7.15 0.09 10.00
CA VAL A 51 5.96 0.95 9.90
C VAL A 51 5.44 0.81 8.49
N THR A 52 4.83 -0.34 8.22
CA THR A 52 3.82 -0.36 7.18
C THR A 52 2.69 0.49 7.75
N LEU A 53 2.56 1.73 7.24
CA LEU A 53 1.24 2.35 7.21
C LEU A 53 0.39 1.27 6.56
N ALA A 54 -0.46 0.61 7.34
CA ALA A 54 -1.35 -0.42 6.84
C ALA A 54 -1.91 0.16 5.55
N ASP A 55 -1.67 -0.49 4.42
CA ASP A 55 -2.03 0.07 3.12
C ASP A 55 -3.53 0.36 3.17
N LEU A 56 -3.89 1.63 3.40
CA LEU A 56 -5.27 2.09 3.59
C LEU A 56 -6.03 2.02 2.27
N ARG A 57 -5.38 1.57 1.19
CA ARG A 57 -6.04 1.25 -0.06
C ARG A 57 -7.01 0.11 0.19
N PRO A 58 -8.31 0.33 -0.11
CA PRO A 58 -9.24 -0.78 -0.10
C PRO A 58 -8.72 -1.85 -1.07
N PRO A 59 -8.89 -3.13 -0.74
CA PRO A 59 -8.57 -4.20 -1.68
C PRO A 59 -9.41 -3.99 -2.94
N GLN A 60 -8.75 -3.97 -4.11
CA GLN A 60 -9.42 -3.74 -5.39
C GLN A 60 -9.35 -4.98 -6.28
N LEU A 61 -10.43 -5.24 -7.01
CA LEU A 61 -10.46 -6.21 -8.09
C LEU A 61 -9.71 -5.64 -9.30
N ILE A 62 -8.72 -6.37 -9.82
CA ILE A 62 -8.06 -6.03 -11.08
C ILE A 62 -8.62 -6.95 -12.16
N VAL A 63 -9.36 -6.39 -13.11
CA VAL A 63 -9.87 -7.08 -14.31
C VAL A 63 -9.10 -6.61 -15.53
N LYS A 64 -8.64 -7.56 -16.34
CA LYS A 64 -8.03 -7.30 -17.65
C LYS A 64 -8.84 -8.00 -18.71
N GLU A 65 -9.38 -7.21 -19.64
CA GLU A 65 -10.00 -7.72 -20.85
C GLU A 65 -8.92 -8.03 -21.90
N GLN A 66 -9.06 -9.17 -22.58
CA GLN A 66 -8.27 -9.51 -23.75
C GLN A 66 -9.21 -9.93 -24.88
N LEU A 67 -9.22 -9.14 -25.96
CA LEU A 67 -9.89 -9.52 -27.19
C LEU A 67 -8.97 -10.41 -28.04
N ARG A 68 -9.41 -11.63 -28.32
CA ARG A 68 -8.75 -12.56 -29.25
C ARG A 68 -9.59 -12.68 -30.52
N GLY A 69 -9.17 -11.99 -31.57
CA GLY A 69 -9.87 -11.90 -32.85
C GLY A 69 -10.01 -10.46 -33.30
N LYS A 70 -10.66 -10.26 -34.44
CA LYS A 70 -11.06 -8.94 -34.94
C LYS A 70 -12.59 -8.86 -34.92
N LEU A 71 -13.13 -7.69 -34.61
CA LEU A 71 -14.56 -7.36 -34.73
C LEU A 71 -14.68 -6.20 -35.73
N GLU A 72 -14.03 -6.31 -36.88
CA GLU A 72 -13.95 -5.21 -37.86
C GLU A 72 -15.16 -5.25 -38.81
N VAL A 73 -15.62 -6.44 -39.21
CA VAL A 73 -16.67 -6.64 -40.23
C VAL A 73 -17.81 -7.51 -39.69
N GLU A 74 -19.04 -7.34 -40.22
CA GLU A 74 -20.17 -8.25 -39.93
C GLU A 74 -19.80 -9.70 -40.27
N GLY A 75 -20.11 -10.60 -39.34
CA GLY A 75 -19.79 -12.02 -39.42
C GLY A 75 -18.51 -12.42 -38.69
N ASP A 76 -17.65 -11.47 -38.33
CA ASP A 76 -16.42 -11.72 -37.59
C ASP A 76 -16.69 -12.33 -36.21
N LYS A 77 -15.88 -13.32 -35.84
CA LYS A 77 -15.94 -14.00 -34.55
C LYS A 77 -14.76 -13.58 -33.70
N ALA A 78 -15.03 -13.07 -32.50
CA ALA A 78 -13.99 -12.77 -31.53
C ALA A 78 -14.29 -13.41 -30.18
N ARG A 79 -13.23 -13.78 -29.48
CA ARG A 79 -13.31 -14.34 -28.12
C ARG A 79 -12.84 -13.27 -27.15
N ILE A 80 -13.69 -12.93 -26.19
CA ILE A 80 -13.34 -12.00 -25.12
C ILE A 80 -12.92 -12.86 -23.91
N GLU A 81 -11.72 -12.61 -23.39
CA GLU A 81 -11.19 -13.29 -22.20
C GLU A 81 -10.99 -12.26 -21.09
N TYR A 82 -11.76 -12.37 -20.00
CA TYR A 82 -11.60 -11.54 -18.82
C TYR A 82 -10.72 -12.27 -17.80
N ARG A 83 -9.60 -11.65 -17.43
CA ARG A 83 -8.71 -12.15 -16.37
C ARG A 83 -8.85 -11.28 -15.15
N PHE A 84 -9.31 -11.88 -14.05
CA PHE A 84 -9.46 -11.16 -12.79
C PHE A 84 -8.48 -11.67 -11.74
N ARG A 85 -8.10 -10.78 -10.82
CA ARG A 85 -7.34 -11.14 -9.63
C ARG A 85 -7.71 -10.25 -8.46
N ASN A 86 -7.72 -10.82 -7.26
CA ASN A 86 -7.68 -10.05 -6.03
C ASN A 86 -6.27 -9.47 -5.86
N SER A 87 -6.15 -8.13 -5.86
CA SER A 87 -4.86 -7.45 -5.67
C SER A 87 -4.34 -7.53 -4.23
N SER A 88 -5.24 -7.81 -3.28
CA SER A 88 -4.91 -7.87 -1.86
C SER A 88 -4.11 -9.12 -1.53
N ILE A 89 -3.05 -8.90 -0.77
CA ILE A 89 -2.20 -9.97 -0.23
C ILE A 89 -2.86 -10.64 0.97
N LYS A 90 -3.69 -9.91 1.71
CA LYS A 90 -4.17 -10.30 3.05
C LYS A 90 -5.69 -10.38 3.17
N TYR A 91 -6.43 -9.59 2.41
CA TYR A 91 -7.88 -9.46 2.58
C TYR A 91 -8.64 -10.14 1.44
N PRO A 92 -9.65 -10.98 1.74
CA PRO A 92 -10.60 -11.45 0.75
C PRO A 92 -11.47 -10.28 0.25
N LEU A 93 -12.06 -10.45 -0.92
CA LEU A 93 -13.09 -9.56 -1.47
C LEU A 93 -14.42 -10.31 -1.44
N GLY A 94 -15.46 -9.71 -0.87
CA GLY A 94 -16.81 -10.27 -0.89
C GLY A 94 -17.67 -9.68 -2.00
N ASP A 95 -18.68 -10.42 -2.44
CA ASP A 95 -19.71 -9.96 -3.41
C ASP A 95 -19.14 -9.26 -4.66
N VAL A 96 -18.08 -9.83 -5.20
CA VAL A 96 -17.36 -9.23 -6.32
C VAL A 96 -18.19 -9.34 -7.59
N SER A 97 -18.51 -8.20 -8.17
CA SER A 97 -19.12 -8.09 -9.49
C SER A 97 -18.39 -7.06 -10.35
N PHE A 98 -18.40 -7.26 -11.65
CA PHE A 98 -17.95 -6.24 -12.60
C PHE A 98 -18.92 -6.14 -13.77
N THR A 99 -18.90 -4.98 -14.41
CA THR A 99 -19.74 -4.72 -15.56
C THR A 99 -18.91 -4.16 -16.70
N ASP A 100 -19.23 -4.59 -17.92
CA ASP A 100 -18.59 -4.15 -19.15
C ASP A 100 -19.66 -3.77 -20.19
N SER A 101 -19.34 -2.82 -21.06
CA SER A 101 -20.24 -2.34 -22.12
C SER A 101 -19.72 -2.83 -23.47
N LEU A 102 -20.53 -3.63 -24.16
CA LEU A 102 -20.18 -4.11 -25.49
C LEU A 102 -20.50 -3.04 -26.53
N PRO A 103 -19.66 -2.89 -27.58
CA PRO A 103 -19.93 -1.97 -28.66
C PRO A 103 -21.15 -2.40 -29.49
N ASP A 104 -21.82 -1.41 -30.09
CA ASP A 104 -23.04 -1.63 -30.87
C ASP A 104 -22.83 -2.62 -32.03
N GLY A 105 -23.80 -3.51 -32.20
CA GLY A 105 -23.79 -4.55 -33.24
C GLY A 105 -23.09 -5.86 -32.84
N VAL A 106 -22.48 -5.97 -31.65
CA VAL A 106 -21.88 -7.23 -31.19
C VAL A 106 -22.91 -8.12 -30.49
N ARG A 107 -23.11 -9.34 -30.99
CA ARG A 107 -23.91 -10.39 -30.34
C ARG A 107 -23.02 -11.40 -29.63
N VAL A 108 -23.30 -11.65 -28.36
CA VAL A 108 -22.63 -12.71 -27.61
C VAL A 108 -23.24 -14.07 -27.98
N THR A 109 -22.41 -14.97 -28.48
CA THR A 109 -22.81 -16.32 -28.95
C THR A 109 -22.48 -17.42 -27.95
N GLY A 110 -21.69 -17.11 -26.93
CA GLY A 110 -21.42 -18.02 -25.81
C GLY A 110 -21.02 -17.22 -24.59
N LEU A 111 -21.75 -17.44 -23.50
CA LEU A 111 -21.55 -16.76 -22.22
C LEU A 111 -21.12 -17.78 -21.16
N ASP A 112 -20.25 -17.34 -20.27
CA ASP A 112 -19.84 -18.11 -19.09
C ASP A 112 -20.97 -18.10 -18.04
N GLU A 113 -21.10 -19.13 -17.21
CA GLU A 113 -22.24 -19.31 -16.29
C GLU A 113 -22.34 -18.19 -15.23
N VAL A 114 -21.21 -17.56 -14.92
CA VAL A 114 -21.07 -16.45 -13.97
C VAL A 114 -21.42 -15.08 -14.55
N CYS A 115 -21.80 -15.00 -15.83
CA CYS A 115 -22.11 -13.74 -16.50
C CYS A 115 -23.55 -13.69 -17.03
N ARG A 116 -24.14 -12.50 -17.02
CA ARG A 116 -25.47 -12.17 -17.56
C ARG A 116 -25.38 -10.96 -18.48
N ILE A 117 -26.25 -10.89 -19.49
CA ILE A 117 -26.32 -9.77 -20.43
C ILE A 117 -27.67 -9.10 -20.29
N ASP A 118 -27.66 -7.78 -20.12
CA ASP A 118 -28.87 -6.97 -20.24
C ASP A 118 -29.14 -6.72 -21.73
N GLU A 119 -30.13 -7.46 -22.28
CA GLU A 119 -30.52 -7.43 -23.70
C GLU A 119 -30.91 -6.02 -24.19
N GLY A 120 -31.26 -5.09 -23.29
CA GLY A 120 -31.63 -3.72 -23.60
C GLY A 120 -30.49 -2.70 -23.63
N ALA A 121 -29.27 -3.05 -23.19
CA ALA A 121 -28.19 -2.06 -23.00
C ALA A 121 -26.80 -2.52 -23.47
N ALA A 122 -26.69 -3.67 -24.15
CA ALA A 122 -25.41 -4.29 -24.53
C ALA A 122 -24.42 -4.37 -23.35
N LYS A 123 -24.94 -4.54 -22.12
CA LYS A 123 -24.17 -4.48 -20.89
C LYS A 123 -23.96 -5.88 -20.35
N LEU A 124 -22.71 -6.28 -20.18
CA LEU A 124 -22.30 -7.57 -19.64
C LEU A 124 -22.00 -7.41 -18.14
N THR A 125 -22.74 -8.10 -17.29
CA THR A 125 -22.51 -8.12 -15.84
C THR A 125 -22.04 -9.51 -15.43
N CYS A 126 -20.92 -9.61 -14.72
CA CYS A 126 -20.39 -10.87 -14.23
C CYS A 126 -20.28 -10.84 -12.69
N GLU A 127 -20.90 -11.83 -12.05
CA GLU A 127 -20.94 -12.02 -10.60
C GLU A 127 -19.95 -13.13 -10.23
N LEU A 128 -18.86 -12.75 -9.57
CA LEU A 128 -17.78 -13.64 -9.15
C LEU A 128 -17.97 -14.15 -7.72
N GLY A 129 -18.83 -13.51 -6.92
CA GLY A 129 -19.05 -13.84 -5.52
C GLY A 129 -17.82 -13.53 -4.66
N ASP A 130 -17.49 -14.42 -3.73
CA ASP A 130 -16.38 -14.22 -2.80
C ASP A 130 -15.04 -14.69 -3.39
N LEU A 131 -14.05 -13.80 -3.33
CA LEU A 131 -12.70 -14.02 -3.82
C LEU A 131 -11.68 -13.97 -2.70
N GLU A 132 -11.04 -15.10 -2.45
CA GLU A 132 -9.93 -15.24 -1.52
C GLU A 132 -8.77 -14.27 -1.82
N ALA A 133 -7.96 -13.99 -0.79
CA ALA A 133 -6.74 -13.20 -0.97
C ALA A 133 -5.81 -13.83 -2.02
N LYS A 134 -5.24 -13.02 -2.91
CA LYS A 134 -4.41 -13.45 -4.06
C LYS A 134 -5.09 -14.37 -5.08
N SER A 135 -6.40 -14.61 -4.99
CA SER A 135 -7.12 -15.44 -5.95
C SER A 135 -7.02 -14.88 -7.38
N ARG A 136 -7.03 -15.79 -8.36
CA ARG A 136 -6.94 -15.49 -9.80
C ARG A 136 -7.88 -16.40 -10.56
N GLY A 137 -8.58 -15.85 -11.54
CA GLY A 137 -9.47 -16.63 -12.40
C GLY A 137 -9.53 -16.08 -13.81
N ARG A 138 -10.23 -16.83 -14.69
CA ARG A 138 -10.43 -16.47 -16.09
C ARG A 138 -11.87 -16.78 -16.48
N ILE A 139 -12.53 -15.81 -17.09
CA ILE A 139 -13.85 -15.95 -17.71
C ILE A 139 -13.65 -15.87 -19.21
N ARG A 140 -14.38 -16.70 -19.96
CA ARG A 140 -14.26 -16.71 -21.43
C ARG A 140 -15.63 -16.59 -22.08
N SER A 141 -15.86 -15.49 -22.79
CA SER A 141 -17.05 -15.31 -23.62
C SER A 141 -16.69 -15.35 -25.12
N ARG A 142 -17.64 -15.79 -25.94
CA ARG A 142 -17.56 -15.78 -27.40
C ARG A 142 -18.54 -14.75 -27.94
N SER A 143 -18.05 -13.88 -28.81
CA SER A 143 -18.80 -12.79 -29.42
C SER A 143 -18.71 -12.85 -30.95
N ARG A 144 -19.73 -12.34 -31.62
CA ARG A 144 -19.81 -12.23 -33.07
C ARG A 144 -20.38 -10.86 -33.42
N ARG A 145 -19.82 -10.21 -34.43
CA ARG A 145 -20.41 -8.99 -35.01
C ARG A 145 -21.39 -9.35 -36.12
#